data_AF-A0A964G6E5-F1
#
_entry.id   AF-A0A964G6E5-F1
#
_cell.length_a   1.000
_cell.length_b   1.000
_cell.length_c   1.000
_cell.angle_alpha   90.00
_cell.angle_beta   90.00
_cell.angle_gamma   90.00
#
_symmetry.space_group_name_H-M   'P 1'
#
loop_
_entity.id
_entity.type
_entity.pdbx_description
1 polymer ?
#
loop_
_entity_poly.entity_id
_entity_poly.type
_entity_poly.pdbx_seq_one_letter_code
_entity_poly.pdbx_strand_id
1 'polypeptide(L)'
;MTVANEQITDASSNSGLSNFRITVEGLLELLDLEEEDEYGILRPTEYAFRTAMKLIAEAYDSMGNSFPKCSIGTDDQGSIRLAWQNLNTDCRVRLFCPSNAEDTAYIYHQKNQEYKSEDLISASTLVHWLEWFNQV
;
A
#
# COMPACT_ATOMS: atom_id res chain seq x y z
N MET A 1 51.18 -7.27 10.61
CA MET A 1 50.37 -6.67 9.53
C MET A 1 48.94 -7.07 9.80
N THR A 2 48.18 -6.17 10.42
CA THR A 2 46.84 -6.44 10.95
C THR A 2 45.83 -6.12 9.86
N VAL A 3 44.94 -7.07 9.60
CA VAL A 3 43.87 -7.03 8.61
C VAL A 3 42.85 -5.97 9.03
N ALA A 4 42.53 -5.03 8.15
CA ALA A 4 41.41 -4.12 8.36
C ALA A 4 40.12 -4.88 8.04
N ASN A 5 39.29 -5.08 9.06
CA ASN A 5 37.90 -5.51 8.91
C ASN A 5 37.13 -4.34 8.30
N GLU A 6 36.68 -4.49 7.05
CA GLU A 6 35.64 -3.65 6.49
C GLU A 6 34.31 -4.00 7.19
N GLN A 7 33.81 -3.05 7.97
CA GLN A 7 32.45 -3.09 8.51
C GLN A 7 31.47 -2.96 7.34
N ILE A 8 30.75 -4.05 7.08
CA ILE A 8 29.55 -4.07 6.26
C ILE A 8 28.50 -3.24 6.99
N THR A 9 28.29 -2.00 6.56
CA THR A 9 27.21 -1.16 7.08
C THR A 9 25.88 -1.60 6.48
N ASP A 10 24.98 -1.99 7.39
CA ASP A 10 23.60 -2.42 7.20
C ASP A 10 22.82 -1.72 6.08
N ALA A 11 22.68 -2.39 4.93
CA ALA A 11 21.65 -2.05 3.93
C ALA A 11 20.26 -2.59 4.32
N SER A 12 20.15 -3.33 5.43
CA SER A 12 18.95 -4.09 5.83
C SER A 12 17.99 -3.32 6.75
N SER A 13 18.30 -2.11 7.18
CA SER A 13 17.59 -1.41 8.27
C SER A 13 16.74 -0.20 7.83
N ASN A 14 16.54 0.03 6.54
CA ASN A 14 15.74 1.16 6.00
C ASN A 14 14.73 0.78 4.90
N SER A 15 14.43 -0.51 4.72
CA SER A 15 13.53 -0.96 3.65
C SER A 15 12.12 -0.39 3.81
N GLY A 16 11.54 -0.40 5.02
CA GLY A 16 10.21 0.16 5.26
C GLY A 16 10.08 1.66 4.97
N LEU A 17 11.05 2.48 5.38
CA LEU A 17 11.06 3.92 5.03
C LEU A 17 11.13 4.13 3.52
N SER A 18 11.96 3.36 2.80
CA SER A 18 12.04 3.45 1.35
C SER A 18 10.73 3.01 0.68
N ASN A 19 10.11 1.93 1.16
CA ASN A 19 8.83 1.45 0.66
C ASN A 19 7.70 2.47 0.89
N PHE A 20 7.68 3.10 2.05
CA PHE A 20 6.74 4.16 2.38
C PHE A 20 6.90 5.36 1.46
N ARG A 21 8.14 5.84 1.25
CA ARG A 21 8.42 6.94 0.32
C ARG A 21 7.94 6.62 -1.09
N ILE A 22 8.27 5.45 -1.61
CA ILE A 22 7.81 4.98 -2.93
C ILE A 22 6.27 4.95 -2.99
N THR A 23 5.61 4.54 -1.91
CA THR A 23 4.14 4.49 -1.85
C THR A 23 3.55 5.90 -1.87
N VAL A 24 4.11 6.85 -1.12
CA VAL A 24 3.67 8.25 -1.10
C VAL A 24 3.94 8.93 -2.45
N GLU A 25 5.12 8.73 -3.03
CA GLU A 25 5.47 9.23 -4.36
C GLU A 25 4.49 8.71 -5.41
N GLY A 26 4.19 7.41 -5.42
CA GLY A 26 3.20 6.83 -6.33
C GLY A 26 1.79 7.40 -6.14
N LEU A 27 1.37 7.69 -4.90
CA LEU A 27 0.09 8.38 -4.66
C LEU A 27 0.09 9.80 -5.21
N LEU A 28 1.20 10.53 -5.09
CA LEU A 28 1.34 11.89 -5.63
C LEU A 28 1.37 11.89 -7.16
N GLU A 29 2.07 10.94 -7.78
CA GLU A 29 2.11 10.76 -9.23
C GLU A 29 0.71 10.56 -9.83
N LEU A 30 -0.21 9.90 -9.11
CA LEU A 30 -1.60 9.77 -9.56
C LEU A 30 -2.31 11.13 -9.69
N LEU A 31 -1.93 12.14 -8.91
CA LEU A 31 -2.52 13.49 -9.01
C LEU A 31 -2.05 14.27 -10.24
N ASP A 32 -0.91 13.89 -10.80
CA ASP A 32 -0.34 14.52 -12.00
C ASP A 32 -0.93 13.96 -13.31
N LEU A 33 -1.71 12.87 -13.24
CA LEU A 33 -2.43 12.32 -14.39
C LEU A 33 -3.47 13.30 -14.95
N GLU A 34 -3.84 13.15 -16.22
CA GLU A 34 -5.02 13.80 -16.78
C GLU A 34 -6.28 13.40 -16.01
N GLU A 35 -7.34 14.21 -16.06
CA GLU A 35 -8.56 13.92 -15.28
C GLU A 35 -9.24 12.64 -15.75
N GLU A 36 -9.43 12.49 -17.06
CA GLU A 36 -10.08 11.37 -17.71
C GLU A 36 -9.55 11.15 -19.12
N ASP A 37 -9.69 9.93 -19.63
CA ASP A 37 -9.51 9.59 -21.04
C ASP A 37 -10.77 8.91 -21.61
N GLU A 38 -10.67 8.30 -22.80
CA GLU A 38 -11.79 7.61 -23.45
C GLU A 38 -12.31 6.36 -22.69
N TYR A 39 -11.56 5.89 -21.69
CA TYR A 39 -11.89 4.73 -20.85
C TYR A 39 -12.36 5.12 -19.44
N GLY A 40 -12.35 6.40 -19.08
CA GLY A 40 -12.90 6.92 -17.82
C GLY A 40 -11.91 7.77 -17.03
N ILE A 41 -12.14 7.87 -15.73
CA ILE A 41 -11.33 8.71 -14.82
C ILE A 41 -9.93 8.07 -14.65
N LEU A 42 -8.89 8.89 -14.77
CA LEU A 42 -7.49 8.48 -14.54
C LEU A 42 -6.95 9.02 -13.22
N ARG A 43 -7.26 10.29 -12.93
CA ARG A 43 -6.86 10.95 -11.68
C ARG A 43 -7.80 10.54 -10.54
N PRO A 44 -7.28 10.15 -9.36
CA PRO A 44 -8.14 9.79 -8.26
C PRO A 44 -8.94 10.99 -7.77
N THR A 45 -10.13 10.71 -7.26
CA THR A 45 -10.91 11.72 -6.55
C THR A 45 -10.18 12.18 -5.29
N GLU A 46 -10.48 13.40 -4.84
CA GLU A 46 -9.94 13.93 -3.58
C GLU A 46 -10.29 13.03 -2.38
N TYR A 47 -11.49 12.45 -2.37
CA TYR A 47 -11.94 11.55 -1.31
C TYR A 47 -11.10 10.27 -1.26
N ALA A 48 -10.88 9.61 -2.40
CA ALA A 48 -10.04 8.42 -2.49
C ALA A 48 -8.59 8.72 -2.05
N PHE A 49 -8.03 9.83 -2.54
CA PHE A 49 -6.66 10.25 -2.20
C PHE A 49 -6.48 10.53 -0.70
N ARG A 50 -7.38 11.31 -0.10
CA ARG A 50 -7.34 11.59 1.35
C ARG A 50 -7.46 10.32 2.19
N THR A 51 -8.34 9.41 1.78
CA THR A 51 -8.55 8.13 2.46
C THR A 51 -7.29 7.26 2.40
N ALA A 52 -6.70 7.12 1.21
CA ALA A 52 -5.47 6.34 1.00
C ALA A 52 -4.29 6.93 1.78
N MET A 53 -4.03 8.24 1.64
CA MET A 53 -2.92 8.91 2.33
C MET A 53 -3.03 8.79 3.84
N LYS A 54 -4.23 8.96 4.41
CA LYS A 54 -4.45 8.80 5.85
C LYS A 54 -4.09 7.39 6.32
N LEU A 55 -4.65 6.37 5.68
CA LEU A 55 -4.43 4.97 6.09
C LEU A 55 -2.96 4.55 5.94
N ILE A 56 -2.29 5.01 4.88
CA ILE A 56 -0.90 4.66 4.62
C ILE A 56 0.06 5.37 5.59
N ALA A 57 -0.16 6.65 5.89
CA ALA A 57 0.62 7.37 6.88
C ALA A 57 0.47 6.74 8.27
N GLU A 58 -0.76 6.50 8.71
CA GLU A 58 -1.04 5.90 10.03
C GLU A 58 -0.51 4.45 10.13
N ALA A 59 -0.59 3.66 9.05
CA ALA A 59 -0.01 2.31 9.03
C ALA A 59 1.52 2.35 9.08
N TYR A 60 2.16 3.27 8.37
CA TYR A 60 3.62 3.44 8.45
C TYR A 60 4.06 3.89 9.84
N ASP A 61 3.35 4.83 10.47
CA ASP A 61 3.65 5.27 11.84
C ASP A 61 3.63 4.10 12.84
N SER A 62 2.77 3.10 12.62
CA SER A 62 2.71 1.89 13.43
C SER A 62 3.77 0.85 13.08
N MET A 63 4.07 0.64 11.79
CA MET A 63 4.93 -0.46 11.33
C MET A 63 6.42 -0.09 11.20
N GLY A 64 6.71 1.18 10.94
CA GLY A 64 8.04 1.70 10.63
C GLY A 64 8.74 0.89 9.54
N ASN A 65 9.90 0.32 9.90
CA ASN A 65 10.74 -0.43 8.97
C ASN A 65 10.12 -1.74 8.43
N SER A 66 9.04 -2.23 9.03
CA SER A 66 8.30 -3.39 8.55
C SER A 66 7.32 -3.07 7.43
N PHE A 67 7.16 -1.80 7.03
CA PHE A 67 6.19 -1.42 6.00
C PHE A 67 6.55 -2.05 4.62
N PRO A 68 5.65 -2.87 4.03
CA PRO A 68 5.96 -3.59 2.81
C PRO A 68 5.80 -2.73 1.54
N LYS A 69 6.50 -3.13 0.47
CA LYS A 69 6.41 -2.48 -0.83
C LYS A 69 5.01 -2.63 -1.42
N CYS A 70 4.44 -1.52 -1.87
CA CYS A 70 3.10 -1.44 -2.45
C CYS A 70 3.14 -1.16 -3.96
N SER A 71 2.15 -1.65 -4.70
CA SER A 71 1.79 -1.17 -6.04
C SER A 71 0.47 -0.41 -5.98
N ILE A 72 0.33 0.67 -6.75
CA ILE A 72 -0.78 1.62 -6.65
C ILE A 72 -1.40 1.84 -8.05
N GLY A 73 -2.70 2.14 -8.11
CA GLY A 73 -3.36 2.63 -9.33
C GLY A 73 -4.74 3.21 -9.05
N THR A 74 -5.27 3.92 -10.04
CA THR A 74 -6.66 4.42 -10.06
C THR A 74 -7.54 3.49 -10.91
N ASP A 75 -8.84 3.40 -10.60
CA ASP A 75 -9.83 2.84 -11.53
C ASP A 75 -10.58 3.91 -12.33
N ASP A 76 -11.45 3.45 -13.23
CA ASP A 76 -12.25 4.27 -14.15
C ASP A 76 -13.25 5.22 -13.45
N GLN A 77 -13.40 5.11 -12.13
CA GLN A 77 -14.27 5.95 -11.31
C GLN A 77 -13.47 6.88 -10.38
N GLY A 78 -12.13 6.88 -10.44
CA GLY A 78 -11.29 7.70 -9.58
C GLY A 78 -11.09 7.13 -8.17
N SER A 79 -11.34 5.83 -7.96
CA SER A 79 -11.00 5.13 -6.72
C SER A 79 -9.52 4.72 -6.74
N ILE A 80 -8.89 4.58 -5.57
CA ILE A 80 -7.50 4.13 -5.46
C ILE A 80 -7.45 2.67 -5.03
N ARG A 81 -6.60 1.88 -5.71
CA ARG A 81 -6.25 0.51 -5.34
C ARG A 81 -4.78 0.46 -4.96
N LEU A 82 -4.52 0.00 -3.74
CA LEU A 82 -3.19 -0.34 -3.26
C LEU A 82 -3.09 -1.85 -3.11
N ALA A 83 -1.99 -2.45 -3.57
CA ALA A 83 -1.81 -3.89 -3.54
C ALA A 83 -0.41 -4.29 -3.07
N TRP A 84 -0.37 -5.31 -2.22
CA TRP A 84 0.81 -6.03 -1.77
C TRP A 84 0.66 -7.48 -2.23
N GLN A 85 1.67 -8.00 -2.92
CA GLN A 85 1.63 -9.34 -3.50
C GLN A 85 2.97 -10.03 -3.33
N ASN A 86 2.92 -11.27 -2.83
CA ASN A 86 4.06 -12.18 -2.78
C ASN A 86 3.74 -13.39 -3.66
N LEU A 87 4.43 -13.50 -4.80
CA LEU A 87 4.24 -14.60 -5.75
C LEU A 87 4.78 -15.94 -5.24
N ASN A 88 5.77 -15.91 -4.34
CA ASN A 88 6.39 -17.14 -3.83
C ASN A 88 5.49 -17.84 -2.82
N THR A 89 4.72 -17.07 -2.04
CA THR A 89 3.85 -17.58 -0.97
C THR A 89 2.36 -17.51 -1.32
N ASP A 90 2.06 -17.16 -2.58
CA ASP A 90 0.72 -16.91 -3.14
C ASP A 90 -0.18 -16.12 -2.18
N CYS A 91 0.37 -15.00 -1.69
CA CYS A 91 -0.22 -14.15 -0.67
C CYS A 91 -0.47 -12.74 -1.21
N ARG A 92 -1.64 -12.17 -0.92
CA ARG A 92 -2.04 -10.84 -1.39
C ARG A 92 -2.82 -10.10 -0.33
N VAL A 93 -2.56 -8.79 -0.23
CA VAL A 93 -3.40 -7.82 0.48
C VAL A 93 -3.70 -6.70 -0.50
N ARG A 94 -4.94 -6.23 -0.53
CA ARG A 94 -5.37 -5.09 -1.34
C ARG A 94 -6.21 -4.17 -0.49
N LEU A 95 -5.88 -2.89 -0.50
CA LEU A 95 -6.71 -1.83 0.05
C LEU A 95 -7.42 -1.13 -1.12
N PHE A 96 -8.74 -1.05 -1.02
CA PHE A 96 -9.57 -0.28 -1.92
C PHE A 96 -10.08 0.97 -1.20
N CYS A 97 -9.79 2.14 -1.76
CA CYS A 97 -10.29 3.44 -1.29
C CYS A 97 -11.24 3.99 -2.35
N PRO A 98 -12.56 4.01 -2.09
CA PRO A 98 -13.56 4.36 -3.09
C PRO A 98 -13.48 5.84 -3.49
N SER A 99 -14.10 6.17 -4.62
CA SER A 99 -14.16 7.53 -5.16
C SER A 99 -15.05 8.49 -4.36
N ASN A 100 -15.93 7.97 -3.50
CA ASN A 100 -16.91 8.75 -2.74
C ASN A 100 -17.21 8.10 -1.38
N ALA A 101 -17.93 8.84 -0.53
CA ALA A 101 -18.24 8.44 0.85
C ALA A 101 -19.45 7.50 0.99
N GLU A 102 -20.20 7.26 -0.08
CA GLU A 102 -21.34 6.33 -0.08
C GLU A 102 -20.88 4.88 -0.22
N ASP A 103 -19.73 4.69 -0.87
CA ASP A 103 -19.07 3.40 -1.01
C ASP A 103 -18.13 3.08 0.18
N THR A 104 -18.00 1.79 0.47
CA THR A 104 -17.20 1.31 1.61
C THR A 104 -15.77 1.00 1.17
N ALA A 105 -14.79 1.61 1.83
CA ALA A 105 -13.41 1.15 1.74
C ALA A 105 -13.29 -0.26 2.32
N TYR A 106 -12.46 -1.11 1.72
CA TYR A 106 -12.28 -2.47 2.21
C TYR A 106 -10.85 -2.96 1.99
N ILE A 107 -10.48 -3.99 2.76
CA ILE A 107 -9.22 -4.72 2.63
C ILE A 107 -9.56 -6.13 2.20
N TYR A 108 -9.15 -6.47 0.99
CA TYR A 108 -9.15 -7.84 0.51
C TYR A 108 -7.83 -8.51 0.87
N HIS A 109 -7.87 -9.72 1.41
CA HIS A 109 -6.68 -10.53 1.65
C HIS A 109 -6.90 -11.95 1.13
N GLN A 110 -5.83 -12.55 0.63
CA GLN A 110 -5.84 -13.89 0.03
C GLN A 110 -4.54 -14.61 0.35
N LYS A 111 -4.64 -15.90 0.68
CA LYS A 111 -3.53 -16.85 0.69
C LYS A 111 -3.96 -18.14 0.02
N ASN A 112 -3.28 -18.54 -1.05
CA ASN A 112 -3.70 -19.66 -1.89
C ASN A 112 -5.16 -19.48 -2.37
N GLN A 113 -6.05 -20.41 -1.98
CA GLN A 113 -7.47 -20.39 -2.33
C GLN A 113 -8.36 -19.73 -1.26
N GLU A 114 -7.81 -19.39 -0.10
CA GLU A 114 -8.54 -18.76 0.99
C GLU A 114 -8.49 -17.24 0.84
N TYR A 115 -9.64 -16.59 0.86
CA TYR A 115 -9.74 -15.13 0.74
C TYR A 115 -10.91 -14.58 1.53
N LYS A 116 -10.80 -13.31 1.93
CA LYS A 116 -11.87 -12.56 2.58
C LYS A 116 -11.67 -11.05 2.39
N SER A 117 -12.75 -10.30 2.55
CA SER A 117 -12.73 -8.84 2.63
C SER A 117 -13.15 -8.39 4.03
N GLU A 118 -12.48 -7.35 4.54
CA GLU A 118 -12.87 -6.63 5.74
C GLU A 118 -13.36 -5.23 5.36
N ASP A 119 -14.58 -4.87 5.73
CA ASP A 119 -15.22 -3.60 5.38
C ASP A 119 -15.03 -2.52 6.46
N LEU A 120 -14.60 -2.91 7.67
CA LEU A 120 -14.29 -1.96 8.76
C LEU A 120 -12.83 -1.52 8.66
N ILE A 121 -12.60 -0.46 7.90
CA ILE A 121 -11.25 0.03 7.61
C ILE A 121 -10.78 1.07 8.60
N SER A 122 -9.67 0.72 9.24
CA SER A 122 -8.87 1.57 10.09
C SER A 122 -7.40 1.28 9.80
N ALA A 123 -6.51 2.18 10.20
CA ALA A 123 -5.08 1.92 10.12
C ALA A 123 -4.69 0.63 10.87
N SER A 124 -5.30 0.34 12.03
CA SER A 124 -5.04 -0.91 12.75
C SER A 124 -5.46 -2.17 11.97
N THR A 125 -6.58 -2.12 11.23
CA THR A 125 -7.00 -3.23 10.36
C THR A 125 -6.00 -3.43 9.22
N LEU A 126 -5.49 -2.34 8.64
CA LEU A 126 -4.47 -2.39 7.60
C LEU A 126 -3.16 -2.97 8.13
N VAL A 127 -2.66 -2.44 9.25
CA VAL A 127 -1.44 -2.92 9.92
C VAL A 127 -1.53 -4.42 10.19
N HIS A 128 -2.65 -4.90 10.74
CA HIS A 128 -2.87 -6.32 11.01
C HIS A 128 -2.63 -7.19 9.76
N TRP A 129 -3.23 -6.83 8.62
CA TRP A 129 -3.10 -7.60 7.39
C TRP A 129 -1.72 -7.45 6.72
N LEU A 130 -1.07 -6.29 6.86
CA LEU A 130 0.30 -6.10 6.35
C LEU A 130 1.33 -6.85 7.20
N GLU A 131 1.16 -6.91 8.51
CA GLU A 131 1.97 -7.75 9.40
C GLU A 131 1.78 -9.23 9.10
N TRP A 132 0.52 -9.66 8.91
CA TRP A 132 0.23 -11.00 8.43
C TRP A 132 0.95 -11.27 7.11
N PHE A 133 0.82 -10.38 6.11
CA PHE A 133 1.49 -10.49 4.80
C PHE A 133 3.01 -10.66 4.91
N ASN A 134 3.66 -9.96 5.84
CA ASN A 134 5.11 -10.04 6.05
C ASN A 134 5.59 -11.37 6.65
N GLN A 135 4.70 -12.11 7.32
CA GLN A 135 5.03 -13.39 7.96
C GLN A 135 4.84 -14.60 7.04
N VAL A 136 4.17 -14.41 5.89
CA VAL A 136 3.72 -15.51 5.02
C VAL A 136 4.74 -15.95 4.00
#